data_AF-A0A3N6TKG1-F1
#
_entry.id   AF-A0A3N6TKG1-F1
#
_cell.length_a   1.000
_cell.length_b   1.000
_cell.length_c   1.000
_cell.angle_alpha   90.00
_cell.angle_beta   90.00
_cell.angle_gamma   90.00
#
_symmetry.space_group_name_H-M   'P 1'
#
loop_
_entity.id
_entity.type
_entity.pdbx_description
1 polymer ?
#
loop_
_entity_poly.entity_id
_entity_poly.type
_entity_poly.pdbx_seq_one_letter_code
_entity_poly.pdbx_strand_id
1 'polypeptide(L)'
;MSNTILSGSREPHQSPILLDLNALYHPPKRPLTALGIVSAFIPLFGYGWQAMTQDPETHFRHELGKRINKHKSDEANLALMMQLAAMLDCHCLHVTLPYALGEAELAALRQRLPRWQMSQQDHLLVAELMPTP
;
A
#
# COMPACT_ATOMS: atom_id res chain seq x y z
N MET A 1 19.52 37.47 -0.40
CA MET A 1 19.65 36.66 0.83
C MET A 1 18.93 35.35 0.58
N SER A 2 19.62 34.25 0.80
CA SER A 2 19.39 32.95 0.16
C SER A 2 18.10 32.25 0.58
N ASN A 3 17.34 31.82 -0.43
CA ASN A 3 16.23 30.87 -0.35
C ASN A 3 16.76 29.48 0.03
N THR A 4 16.23 28.84 1.08
CA THR A 4 16.12 27.37 1.18
C THR A 4 15.11 27.05 2.28
N ILE A 5 13.81 27.17 1.98
CA ILE A 5 12.80 26.42 2.73
C ILE A 5 12.74 25.05 2.05
N LEU A 6 13.28 24.04 2.72
CA LEU A 6 13.09 22.63 2.39
C LEU A 6 11.61 22.28 2.59
N SER A 7 10.75 22.72 1.68
CA SER A 7 9.45 22.08 1.48
C SER A 7 9.73 20.74 0.84
N GLY A 8 9.94 19.73 1.68
CA GLY A 8 9.64 18.36 1.30
C GLY A 8 8.15 18.25 1.06
N SER A 9 7.67 18.83 -0.04
CA SER A 9 6.39 18.44 -0.63
C SER A 9 6.60 17.01 -1.08
N ARG A 10 6.28 16.06 -0.19
CA ARG A 10 5.91 14.71 -0.61
C ARG A 10 4.72 14.93 -1.53
N GLU A 11 4.98 14.98 -2.83
CA GLU A 11 3.89 14.82 -3.78
C GLU A 11 3.20 13.50 -3.42
N PRO A 12 1.86 13.51 -3.25
CA PRO A 12 1.14 12.29 -2.99
C PRO A 12 1.55 11.26 -4.04
N HIS A 13 1.88 10.03 -3.62
CA HIS A 13 2.31 9.02 -4.56
C HIS A 13 1.12 8.68 -5.47
N GLN A 14 1.13 9.25 -6.69
CA GLN A 14 0.03 9.17 -7.65
C GLN A 14 0.08 7.90 -8.50
N SER A 15 1.22 7.19 -8.54
CA SER A 15 1.28 5.92 -9.27
C SER A 15 0.50 4.84 -8.51
N PRO A 16 -0.37 4.09 -9.21
CA PRO A 16 -1.20 3.08 -8.58
C PRO A 16 -0.33 1.95 -8.02
N ILE A 17 -0.45 1.70 -6.72
CA ILE A 17 0.25 0.59 -6.07
C ILE A 17 -0.49 -0.70 -6.42
N LEU A 18 0.19 -1.56 -7.19
CA LEU A 18 -0.34 -2.85 -7.59
C LEU A 18 -0.14 -3.89 -6.49
N LEU A 19 -1.25 -4.46 -6.01
CA LEU A 19 -1.30 -5.49 -4.98
C LEU A 19 -2.09 -6.68 -5.50
N ASP A 20 -1.68 -7.87 -5.06
CA ASP A 20 -2.41 -9.11 -5.31
C ASP A 20 -2.71 -9.73 -3.95
N LEU A 21 -3.99 -9.81 -3.60
CA LEU A 21 -4.42 -10.32 -2.31
C LEU A 21 -4.05 -11.80 -2.13
N ASN A 22 -4.11 -12.58 -3.20
CA ASN A 22 -3.73 -13.99 -3.17
C ASN A 22 -2.21 -14.14 -2.96
N ALA A 23 -1.41 -13.32 -3.65
CA ALA A 23 0.04 -13.30 -3.45
C ALA A 23 0.45 -12.79 -2.05
N LEU A 24 -0.39 -12.00 -1.39
CA LEU A 24 -0.16 -11.59 0.00
C LEU A 24 -0.42 -12.71 1.00
N TYR A 25 -1.39 -13.60 0.75
CA TYR A 25 -1.63 -14.79 1.59
C TYR A 25 -0.64 -15.91 1.31
N HIS A 26 -0.22 -16.04 0.05
CA HIS A 26 0.71 -17.04 -0.43
C HIS A 26 1.90 -16.34 -1.09
N PRO A 27 2.81 -15.75 -0.30
CA PRO A 27 3.96 -15.06 -0.86
C PRO A 27 4.74 -16.04 -1.75
N PRO A 28 4.93 -15.73 -3.04
CA PRO A 28 5.72 -16.58 -3.91
C PRO A 28 7.12 -16.70 -3.29
N LYS A 29 7.72 -17.89 -3.40
CA LYS A 29 9.10 -18.13 -2.97
C LYS A 29 9.98 -17.11 -3.71
N ARG A 30 10.38 -16.03 -3.03
CA ARG A 30 11.10 -14.92 -3.67
C ARG A 30 12.38 -15.48 -4.29
N PRO A 31 12.54 -15.46 -5.63
CA PRO A 31 13.87 -15.63 -6.19
C PRO A 31 14.73 -14.48 -5.65
N LEU A 32 15.99 -14.74 -5.30
CA LEU A 32 16.93 -13.68 -4.94
C LEU A 32 17.13 -12.76 -6.16
N THR A 33 16.26 -11.78 -6.34
CA THR A 33 16.45 -10.67 -7.28
C THR A 33 17.39 -9.66 -6.67
N ALA A 34 18.18 -8.98 -7.50
CA ALA A 34 19.25 -8.05 -7.12
C ALA A 34 18.86 -6.96 -6.11
N LEU A 35 17.57 -6.70 -5.87
CA LEU A 35 17.06 -5.89 -4.76
C LEU A 35 17.46 -6.45 -3.37
N GLY A 36 17.57 -7.78 -3.23
CA GLY A 36 18.11 -8.45 -2.05
C GLY A 36 19.62 -8.24 -1.88
N ILE A 37 20.36 -8.05 -2.97
CA ILE A 37 21.81 -7.76 -2.92
C ILE A 37 22.04 -6.33 -2.43
N VAL A 38 21.22 -5.36 -2.85
CA VAL A 38 21.28 -3.98 -2.33
C VAL A 38 20.95 -3.93 -0.82
N SER A 39 20.09 -4.82 -0.32
CA SER A 39 19.82 -4.91 1.12
C SER A 39 20.98 -5.41 1.99
N ALA A 40 21.96 -6.11 1.39
CA ALA A 40 23.17 -6.54 2.11
C ALA A 40 24.18 -5.39 2.33
N PHE A 41 24.01 -4.26 1.63
CA PHE A 41 24.84 -3.05 1.79
C PHE A 41 24.25 -2.02 2.78
N ILE A 42 23.06 -2.31 3.34
CA ILE A 42 22.41 -1.49 4.38
C ILE A 42 23.28 -1.23 5.64
N PRO A 43 24.22 -2.09 6.07
CA PRO A 43 25.01 -1.79 7.28
C PRO A 43 25.96 -0.60 7.15
N LEU A 44 26.24 -0.13 5.92
CA LEU A 44 27.23 0.93 5.67
C LEU A 44 26.66 2.36 5.79
N PHE A 45 25.33 2.53 5.79
CA PHE A 45 24.68 3.82 5.86
C PHE A 45 23.56 3.74 6.91
N GLY A 46 23.79 4.35 8.08
CA GLY A 46 22.97 4.15 9.29
C GLY A 46 21.48 4.52 9.17
N TYR A 47 20.75 4.35 10.28
CA TYR A 47 19.30 4.53 10.43
C TYR A 47 18.68 5.80 9.81
N GLY A 48 19.45 6.87 9.57
CA GLY A 48 18.99 8.09 8.91
C GLY A 48 18.76 7.97 7.39
N TRP A 49 19.46 7.07 6.70
CA TRP A 49 19.32 6.89 5.25
C TRP A 49 17.99 6.21 4.88
N GLN A 50 17.56 5.20 5.65
CA GLN A 50 16.27 4.53 5.44
C GLN A 50 15.07 5.49 5.57
N ALA A 51 15.12 6.47 6.48
CA ALA A 51 14.06 7.46 6.61
C ALA A 51 14.02 8.46 5.44
N MET A 52 15.13 8.65 4.73
CA MET A 52 15.25 9.54 3.57
C MET A 52 14.98 8.85 2.24
N THR A 53 15.20 7.54 2.12
CA THR A 53 15.08 6.80 0.85
C THR A 53 14.06 5.68 0.84
N GLN A 54 13.34 5.41 1.93
CA GLN A 54 12.21 4.49 1.87
C GLN A 54 11.07 5.17 1.12
N ASP A 55 11.02 4.82 -0.16
CA ASP A 55 9.86 5.00 -1.00
C ASP A 55 8.57 4.56 -0.23
N PRO A 56 7.53 5.41 -0.18
CA PRO A 56 6.34 5.18 0.62
C PRO A 56 5.66 3.83 0.29
N GLU A 57 5.76 3.35 -0.96
CA GLU A 57 5.27 2.04 -1.36
C GLU A 57 6.04 0.91 -0.67
N THR A 58 7.37 1.02 -0.59
CA THR A 58 8.22 0.00 0.05
C THR A 58 7.91 -0.11 1.55
N HIS A 59 7.75 1.02 2.23
CA HIS A 59 7.35 1.05 3.64
C HIS A 59 5.94 0.48 3.85
N PHE A 60 5.00 0.85 2.98
CA PHE A 60 3.64 0.33 2.98
C PHE A 60 3.59 -1.20 2.78
N ARG A 61 4.28 -1.74 1.77
CA ARG A 61 4.36 -3.19 1.53
C ARG A 61 4.97 -3.94 2.71
N HIS A 62 5.97 -3.35 3.36
CA HIS A 62 6.60 -3.94 4.55
C HIS A 62 5.65 -3.99 5.75
N GLU A 63 4.94 -2.90 6.05
CA GLU A 63 3.95 -2.86 7.13
C GLU A 63 2.73 -3.73 6.84
N LEU A 64 2.28 -3.77 5.58
CA LEU A 64 1.18 -4.64 5.14
C LEU A 64 1.53 -6.11 5.35
N GLY A 65 2.75 -6.54 4.99
CA GLY A 65 3.21 -7.92 5.17
C GLY A 65 3.27 -8.39 6.62
N LYS A 66 3.42 -7.48 7.59
CA LYS A 66 3.38 -7.82 9.03
C LYS A 66 1.96 -7.99 9.57
N ARG A 67 0.99 -7.30 8.97
CA ARG A 67 -0.36 -7.11 9.54
C ARG A 67 -1.44 -7.89 8.79
N ILE A 68 -1.21 -8.26 7.53
CA ILE A 68 -2.12 -9.08 6.76
C ILE A 68 -2.21 -10.48 7.35
N ASN A 69 -3.43 -11.02 7.45
CA ASN A 69 -3.66 -12.30 8.09
C ASN A 69 -4.70 -13.12 7.32
N LYS A 70 -4.29 -14.27 6.80
CA LYS A 70 -5.17 -15.22 6.08
C LYS A 70 -6.34 -15.77 6.89
N HIS A 71 -6.32 -15.61 8.22
CA HIS A 71 -7.39 -16.03 9.13
C HIS A 71 -8.44 -14.92 9.38
N LYS A 72 -8.18 -13.69 8.90
CA LYS A 72 -9.17 -12.60 8.89
C LYS A 72 -9.99 -12.65 7.61
N SER A 73 -11.21 -12.10 7.65
CA SER A 73 -12.01 -11.91 6.44
C SER A 73 -11.28 -11.00 5.44
N ASP A 74 -11.51 -11.24 4.16
CA ASP A 74 -10.91 -10.45 3.08
C ASP A 74 -11.31 -8.97 3.20
N GLU A 75 -12.57 -8.68 3.55
CA GLU A 75 -13.05 -7.33 3.87
C GLU A 75 -12.19 -6.64 4.95
N ALA A 76 -11.85 -7.36 6.02
CA ALA A 76 -11.05 -6.80 7.11
C ALA A 76 -9.60 -6.56 6.69
N ASN A 77 -9.02 -7.43 5.86
CA ASN A 77 -7.67 -7.26 5.32
C ASN A 77 -7.61 -6.11 4.30
N LEU A 78 -8.63 -5.97 3.44
CA LEU A 78 -8.77 -4.84 2.52
C LEU A 78 -8.94 -3.52 3.28
N ALA A 79 -9.77 -3.50 4.32
CA ALA A 79 -9.93 -2.32 5.15
C ALA A 79 -8.61 -1.91 5.81
N LEU A 80 -7.87 -2.87 6.38
CA LEU A 80 -6.54 -2.63 6.95
C LEU A 80 -5.56 -2.09 5.90
N MET A 81 -5.55 -2.67 4.70
CA MET A 81 -4.69 -2.25 3.60
C MET A 81 -4.95 -0.79 3.22
N MET A 82 -6.21 -0.40 3.04
CA MET A 82 -6.59 0.98 2.73
C MET A 82 -6.29 1.95 3.89
N GLN A 83 -6.47 1.53 5.15
CA GLN A 83 -6.10 2.35 6.31
C GLN A 83 -4.59 2.60 6.39
N LEU A 84 -3.79 1.56 6.14
CA LEU A 84 -2.33 1.67 6.10
C LEU A 84 -1.86 2.57 4.95
N ALA A 85 -2.47 2.44 3.78
CA ALA A 85 -2.14 3.27 2.63
C ALA A 85 -2.43 4.76 2.91
N ALA A 86 -3.60 5.07 3.50
CA ALA A 86 -3.93 6.44 3.89
C ALA A 86 -2.97 7.00 4.95
N MET A 87 -2.42 6.17 5.83
CA MET A 87 -1.46 6.57 6.86
C MET A 87 -0.05 6.83 6.28
N LEU A 88 0.27 6.25 5.12
CA LEU A 88 1.60 6.27 4.51
C LEU A 88 1.62 7.08 3.20
N ASP A 89 0.71 8.04 3.05
CA ASP A 89 0.59 8.92 1.87
C ASP A 89 0.48 8.15 0.53
N CYS A 90 -0.12 6.95 0.58
CA CYS A 90 -0.41 6.12 -0.58
C CYS A 90 -1.89 6.29 -0.95
N HIS A 91 -2.15 7.02 -2.03
CA HIS A 91 -3.51 7.47 -2.37
C HIS A 91 -4.21 6.62 -3.44
N CYS A 92 -3.46 5.81 -4.19
CA CYS A 92 -4.00 4.98 -5.27
C CYS A 92 -3.61 3.52 -5.06
N LEU A 93 -4.59 2.65 -4.85
CA LEU A 93 -4.41 1.21 -4.66
C LEU A 93 -5.17 0.42 -5.72
N HIS A 94 -4.48 -0.49 -6.38
CA HIS A 94 -5.07 -1.44 -7.31
C HIS A 94 -4.86 -2.85 -6.74
N VAL A 95 -5.94 -3.46 -6.25
CA VAL A 95 -5.88 -4.75 -5.58
C VAL A 95 -6.53 -5.81 -6.47
N THR A 96 -5.73 -6.77 -6.91
CA THR A 96 -6.22 -7.97 -7.58
C THR A 96 -6.75 -8.93 -6.51
N LEU A 97 -8.01 -9.31 -6.63
CA LEU A 97 -8.73 -10.17 -5.73
C LEU A 97 -8.82 -11.59 -6.32
N PRO A 98 -8.75 -12.65 -5.50
CA PRO A 98 -8.93 -14.02 -5.96
C PRO A 98 -10.36 -14.33 -6.44
N TYR A 99 -11.32 -13.49 -6.06
CA TYR A 99 -12.72 -13.55 -6.48
C TYR A 99 -13.32 -12.14 -6.48
N ALA A 100 -14.37 -11.93 -7.27
CA ALA A 100 -15.11 -10.67 -7.27
C ALA A 100 -15.87 -10.51 -5.93
N LEU A 101 -15.70 -9.37 -5.23
CA LEU A 101 -16.51 -9.07 -4.04
C LEU A 101 -17.96 -8.86 -4.44
N GLY A 102 -18.88 -9.28 -3.58
CA GLY A 102 -20.30 -8.99 -3.73
C GLY A 102 -20.62 -7.53 -3.42
N GLU A 103 -21.73 -7.02 -3.96
CA GLU A 103 -22.21 -5.66 -3.70
C GLU A 103 -22.38 -5.34 -2.21
N ALA A 104 -22.81 -6.33 -1.41
CA ALA A 104 -22.96 -6.15 0.03
C ALA A 104 -21.62 -5.95 0.75
N GLU A 105 -20.57 -6.68 0.33
CA GLU A 105 -19.22 -6.58 0.90
C GLU A 105 -18.58 -5.25 0.48
N LEU A 106 -18.75 -4.85 -0.78
CA LEU A 106 -18.27 -3.56 -1.27
C LEU A 106 -18.97 -2.40 -0.56
N ALA A 107 -20.29 -2.50 -0.32
CA ALA A 107 -21.05 -1.52 0.44
C ALA A 107 -20.56 -1.42 1.90
N ALA A 108 -20.29 -2.55 2.55
CA ALA A 108 -19.71 -2.58 3.90
C ALA A 108 -18.32 -1.92 3.92
N LEU A 109 -17.47 -2.19 2.92
CA LEU A 109 -16.15 -1.56 2.81
C LEU A 109 -16.27 -0.04 2.65
N ARG A 110 -17.16 0.44 1.77
CA ARG A 110 -17.43 1.86 1.54
C ARG A 110 -17.96 2.56 2.79
N GLN A 111 -18.84 1.90 3.55
CA GLN A 111 -19.35 2.44 4.82
C GLN A 111 -18.23 2.59 5.86
N ARG A 112 -17.29 1.63 5.91
CA ARG A 112 -16.15 1.67 6.85
C ARG A 112 -15.09 2.69 6.44
N LEU A 113 -14.95 2.96 5.15
CA LEU A 113 -13.90 3.80 4.57
C LEU A 113 -14.50 4.85 3.61
N PRO A 114 -15.29 5.81 4.13
CA PRO A 114 -16.02 6.77 3.30
C PRO A 114 -15.12 7.73 2.51
N ARG A 115 -13.85 7.86 2.90
CA ARG A 115 -12.86 8.70 2.20
C ARG A 115 -12.30 8.05 0.93
N TRP A 116 -12.49 6.74 0.77
CA TRP A 116 -11.98 5.98 -0.36
C TRP A 116 -13.08 5.84 -1.42
N GLN A 117 -12.81 6.30 -2.64
CA GLN A 117 -13.59 5.92 -3.80
C GLN A 117 -13.14 4.54 -4.26
N MET A 118 -14.09 3.60 -4.30
CA MET A 118 -13.82 2.22 -4.67
C MET A 118 -14.64 1.85 -5.89
N SER A 119 -13.98 1.35 -6.92
CA SER A 119 -14.61 0.74 -8.09
C SER A 119 -14.06 -0.66 -8.28
N GLN A 120 -14.92 -1.60 -8.67
CA GLN A 120 -14.50 -2.97 -8.94
C GLN A 120 -14.76 -3.27 -10.42
N GLN A 121 -13.75 -3.84 -11.07
CA GLN A 121 -13.79 -4.33 -12.44
C GLN A 121 -13.39 -5.81 -12.40
N ASP A 122 -14.39 -6.70 -12.43
CA ASP A 122 -14.22 -8.14 -12.24
C ASP A 122 -13.47 -8.47 -10.93
N HIS A 123 -12.18 -8.82 -11.06
CA HIS A 123 -11.28 -9.18 -9.96
C HIS A 123 -10.37 -8.03 -9.52
N LEU A 124 -10.41 -6.88 -10.20
CA LEU A 124 -9.61 -5.72 -9.85
C LEU A 124 -10.44 -4.75 -9.02
N LEU A 125 -9.99 -4.50 -7.79
CA LEU A 125 -10.51 -3.44 -6.94
C LEU A 125 -9.60 -2.21 -7.06
N VAL A 126 -10.12 -1.14 -7.64
CA VAL A 126 -9.46 0.16 -7.73
C VAL A 126 -9.96 1.01 -6.57
N ALA A 127 -9.06 1.46 -5.71
CA ALA A 127 -9.37 2.30 -4.57
C ALA A 127 -8.51 3.57 -4.61
N GLU A 128 -9.16 4.72 -4.60
CA GLU A 128 -8.54 6.04 -4.63
C GLU A 128 -8.96 6.85 -3.41
N LEU A 129 -7.99 7.39 -2.67
CA LEU A 129 -8.26 8.23 -1.51
C LEU A 129 -8.61 9.64 -1.98
N MET A 130 -9.82 10.10 -1.65
CA MET A 130 -10.22 11.46 -1.97
C MET A 130 -9.33 12.47 -1.23
N PRO A 131 -8.85 13.52 -1.91
CA PRO A 131 -8.12 14.60 -1.27
C PRO A 131 -9.04 15.27 -0.24
N THR A 132 -8.51 15.54 0.96
CA THR A 132 -9.21 16.39 1.93
C THR A 132 -9.30 17.81 1.36
N PRO A 133 -10.48 18.46 1.40
CA PRO A 133 -10.64 19.85 0.98
C PRO A 133 -9.86 20.82 1.88
#